data_AF-A0A971L4V1-F1
#
_entry.id   AF-A0A971L4V1-F1
#
_cell.length_a   1.000
_cell.length_b   1.000
_cell.length_c   1.000
_cell.angle_alpha   90.00
_cell.angle_beta   90.00
_cell.angle_gamma   90.00
#
_symmetry.space_group_name_H-M   'P 1'
#
loop_
_entity.id
_entity.type
_entity.pdbx_description
1 polymer ?
#
loop_
_entity_poly.entity_id
_entity_poly.type
_entity_poly.pdbx_seq_one_letter_code
_entity_poly.pdbx_strand_id
1 'polypeptide(L)'
;MTSQSMDTPSASGTPLLTQMLLTVMLPIIILMSALTFWIYNEIKTETSEIMLHSGEQVVRGHAAEVGAILNSLQEKVAMLATTRMLASPEHRSTALDNWFKGNISELKLAEMLFFVDANYKANFITSDGKTGQADLSQR
;
A
#
# COMPACT_ATOMS: atom_id res chain seq x y z
N MET A 1 -57.80 -10.39 78.04
CA MET A 1 -56.72 -9.40 77.84
C MET A 1 -55.54 -10.11 77.23
N THR A 2 -55.23 -9.70 76.01
CA THR A 2 -54.14 -10.11 75.13
C THR A 2 -52.85 -9.39 75.49
N SER A 3 -51.72 -10.08 75.36
CA SER A 3 -50.56 -9.54 74.65
C SER A 3 -49.63 -10.69 74.26
N GLN A 4 -49.74 -11.07 72.98
CA GLN A 4 -48.75 -11.83 72.24
C GLN A 4 -47.42 -11.05 72.26
N SER A 5 -46.31 -11.74 72.53
CA SER A 5 -45.00 -11.29 72.06
C SER A 5 -44.46 -12.37 71.14
N MET A 6 -44.39 -11.99 69.87
CA MET A 6 -43.98 -12.76 68.70
C MET A 6 -42.67 -13.51 68.89
N ASP A 7 -42.67 -14.79 68.53
CA ASP A 7 -41.49 -15.50 68.07
C ASP A 7 -40.93 -14.78 66.84
N THR A 8 -39.87 -13.99 67.00
CA THR A 8 -39.06 -13.55 65.86
C THR A 8 -38.05 -14.65 65.53
N PRO A 9 -38.08 -15.24 64.32
CA PRO A 9 -37.14 -16.29 63.95
C PRO A 9 -35.73 -15.69 63.84
N SER A 10 -34.81 -16.26 64.61
CA SER A 10 -33.38 -16.06 64.49
C SER A 10 -32.90 -16.40 63.08
N ALA A 11 -32.67 -15.39 62.25
CA ALA A 11 -31.91 -15.50 61.01
C ALA A 11 -30.97 -14.30 60.88
N SER A 12 -29.95 -14.23 61.76
CA SER A 12 -28.90 -13.22 61.69
C SER A 12 -27.53 -13.91 61.55
N GLY A 13 -27.30 -14.54 60.39
CA GLY A 13 -26.07 -15.29 60.09
C GLY A 13 -25.27 -14.79 58.87
N THR A 14 -25.68 -13.72 58.20
CA THR A 14 -25.07 -13.23 56.95
C THR A 14 -24.65 -11.74 56.88
N PRO A 15 -24.49 -10.93 57.95
CA PRO A 15 -24.02 -9.55 57.76
C PRO A 15 -22.54 -9.45 57.39
N LEU A 16 -21.67 -10.25 58.00
CA LEU A 16 -20.21 -10.10 57.88
C LEU A 16 -19.68 -10.55 56.52
N LEU A 17 -20.21 -11.66 55.99
CA LEU A 17 -19.78 -12.24 54.72
C LEU A 17 -20.19 -11.34 53.55
N THR A 18 -21.39 -10.78 53.60
CA THR A 18 -21.90 -9.83 52.60
C THR A 18 -21.16 -8.49 52.68
N GLN A 19 -20.82 -8.00 53.88
CA GLN A 19 -19.96 -6.81 54.04
C GLN A 19 -18.55 -7.03 53.51
N MET A 20 -17.90 -8.15 53.80
CA MET A 20 -16.56 -8.43 53.27
C MET A 20 -16.56 -8.56 51.74
N LEU A 21 -17.60 -9.19 51.18
CA LEU A 21 -17.77 -9.31 49.73
C LEU A 21 -17.96 -7.92 49.08
N LEU A 22 -18.78 -7.05 49.66
CA LEU A 22 -19.04 -5.72 49.10
C LEU A 22 -17.88 -4.74 49.29
N THR A 23 -17.16 -4.82 50.42
CA THR A 23 -16.14 -3.82 50.77
C THR A 23 -14.76 -4.17 50.20
N VAL A 24 -14.47 -5.45 49.95
CA VAL A 24 -13.16 -5.91 49.49
C VAL A 24 -13.21 -6.49 48.08
N MET A 25 -14.17 -7.37 47.77
CA MET A 25 -14.21 -8.00 46.43
C MET A 25 -14.69 -7.02 45.36
N LEU A 26 -15.69 -6.17 45.65
CA LEU A 26 -16.23 -5.23 44.67
C LEU A 26 -15.18 -4.22 44.18
N PRO A 27 -14.37 -3.55 45.05
CA PRO A 27 -13.30 -2.67 44.58
C PRO A 27 -12.23 -3.39 43.77
N ILE A 28 -11.88 -4.63 44.14
CA ILE A 28 -10.91 -5.44 43.40
C ILE A 28 -11.44 -5.77 42.00
N ILE A 29 -12.71 -6.16 41.88
CA ILE A 29 -13.34 -6.46 40.60
C ILE A 29 -13.41 -5.20 39.71
N ILE A 30 -13.74 -4.05 40.29
CA ILE A 30 -13.75 -2.76 39.58
C ILE A 30 -12.34 -2.44 39.08
N LEU A 31 -11.32 -2.59 39.93
CA LEU A 31 -9.91 -2.36 39.56
C LEU A 31 -9.46 -3.30 38.44
N MET A 32 -9.75 -4.59 38.56
CA MET A 32 -9.36 -5.60 37.56
C MET A 32 -10.07 -5.35 36.22
N SER A 33 -11.35 -4.96 36.26
CA SER A 33 -12.12 -4.65 35.06
C SER A 33 -11.61 -3.37 34.39
N ALA A 34 -11.29 -2.34 35.18
CA ALA A 34 -10.70 -1.10 34.68
C ALA A 34 -9.30 -1.33 34.08
N LEU A 35 -8.46 -2.13 34.74
CA LEU A 35 -7.14 -2.54 34.23
C LEU A 35 -7.27 -3.34 32.94
N THR A 36 -8.18 -4.31 32.89
CA THR A 36 -8.41 -5.12 31.69
C THR A 36 -8.89 -4.26 30.52
N PHE A 37 -9.81 -3.33 30.77
CA PHE A 37 -10.28 -2.40 29.75
C PHE A 37 -9.17 -1.45 29.29
N TRP A 38 -8.37 -0.92 30.21
CA TRP A 38 -7.24 -0.04 29.89
C TRP A 38 -6.19 -0.77 29.04
N ILE A 39 -5.76 -1.97 29.46
CA ILE A 39 -4.80 -2.80 28.72
C ILE A 39 -5.34 -3.15 27.33
N TYR A 40 -6.61 -3.54 27.22
CA TYR A 40 -7.22 -3.84 25.93
C TYR A 40 -7.19 -2.62 24.99
N ASN A 41 -7.52 -1.43 25.52
CA ASN A 41 -7.55 -0.21 24.74
C ASN A 41 -6.14 0.25 24.32
N GLU A 42 -5.15 0.09 25.20
CA GLU A 42 -3.74 0.39 24.90
C GLU A 42 -3.22 -0.50 23.77
N ILE A 43 -3.37 -1.82 23.90
CA ILE A 43 -2.94 -2.80 22.88
C ILE A 43 -3.63 -2.53 21.54
N LYS A 44 -4.94 -2.24 21.57
CA LYS A 44 -5.69 -1.95 20.34
C LYS A 44 -5.20 -0.68 19.66
N THR A 45 -4.85 0.34 20.43
CA THR A 45 -4.37 1.63 19.92
C THR A 45 -2.98 1.47 19.30
N GLU A 46 -2.03 0.89 20.04
CA GLU A 46 -0.67 0.62 19.55
C GLU A 46 -0.67 -0.27 18.30
N THR A 47 -1.48 -1.34 18.30
CA THR A 47 -1.56 -2.26 17.13
C THR A 47 -2.12 -1.55 15.90
N SER A 48 -3.11 -0.67 16.07
CA SER A 48 -3.70 0.08 14.96
C SER A 48 -2.70 1.08 14.38
N GLU A 49 -1.98 1.80 15.23
CA GLU A 49 -0.97 2.79 14.82
C GLU A 49 0.21 2.12 14.11
N ILE A 50 0.71 0.99 14.62
CA ILE A 50 1.76 0.20 13.99
C ILE A 50 1.30 -0.36 12.63
N MET A 51 0.06 -0.84 12.53
CA MET A 51 -0.48 -1.38 11.27
C MET A 51 -0.66 -0.30 10.20
N LEU A 52 -1.13 0.88 10.57
CA LEU A 52 -1.26 2.04 9.68
C LEU A 52 0.10 2.53 9.18
N HIS A 53 1.07 2.71 10.08
CA HIS A 53 2.40 3.19 9.72
C HIS A 53 3.20 2.17 8.90
N SER A 54 3.10 0.88 9.21
CA SER A 54 3.76 -0.17 8.42
C SER A 54 3.16 -0.27 7.01
N GLY A 55 1.83 -0.18 6.88
CA GLY A 55 1.16 -0.12 5.57
C GLY A 55 1.59 1.09 4.75
N GLU A 56 1.64 2.27 5.37
CA GLU A 56 2.07 3.49 4.69
C GLU A 56 3.53 3.44 4.22
N GLN A 57 4.45 2.92 5.06
CA GLN A 57 5.85 2.77 4.70
C GLN A 57 6.05 1.79 3.53
N VAL A 58 5.33 0.68 3.52
CA VAL A 58 5.38 -0.29 2.41
C VAL A 58 4.88 0.33 1.11
N VAL A 59 3.76 1.07 1.15
CA VAL A 59 3.21 1.74 -0.04
C VAL A 59 4.16 2.82 -0.54
N ARG A 60 4.74 3.64 0.34
CA ARG A 60 5.74 4.65 -0.04
C ARG A 60 7.01 4.02 -0.63
N GLY A 61 7.48 2.91 -0.04
CA GLY A 61 8.61 2.16 -0.56
C GLY A 61 8.35 1.62 -1.96
N HIS A 62 7.21 0.97 -2.16
CA HIS A 62 6.83 0.46 -3.48
C HIS A 62 6.63 1.56 -4.52
N ALA A 63 6.02 2.68 -4.14
CA ALA A 63 5.90 3.85 -5.02
C ALA A 63 7.28 4.42 -5.41
N ALA A 64 8.24 4.44 -4.48
CA ALA A 64 9.61 4.86 -4.77
C ALA A 64 10.33 3.88 -5.72
N GLU A 65 10.13 2.57 -5.56
CA GLU A 65 10.66 1.55 -6.48
C GLU A 65 10.10 1.73 -7.90
N VAL A 66 8.78 1.88 -8.04
CA VAL A 66 8.13 2.15 -9.33
C VAL A 66 8.65 3.47 -9.93
N GLY A 67 8.78 4.51 -9.11
CA GLY A 67 9.34 5.79 -9.54
C GLY A 67 10.78 5.67 -10.04
N ALA A 68 11.63 4.89 -9.36
CA ALA A 68 13.00 4.64 -9.78
C ALA A 68 13.06 3.90 -11.12
N ILE A 69 12.18 2.91 -11.31
CA ILE A 69 12.06 2.17 -12.59
C ILE A 69 11.67 3.12 -13.73
N LEU A 70 10.65 3.96 -13.52
CA LEU A 70 10.18 4.89 -14.54
C LEU A 70 11.24 5.95 -14.88
N ASN A 71 11.93 6.50 -13.87
CA ASN A 71 13.02 7.45 -14.09
C ASN A 71 14.17 6.83 -14.88
N SER A 72 14.56 5.58 -14.57
CA SER A 72 15.59 4.87 -15.33
C SER A 72 15.17 4.64 -16.79
N LEU A 73 13.89 4.30 -17.04
CA LEU A 73 13.38 4.17 -18.39
C LEU A 73 13.40 5.51 -19.14
N GLN A 74 12.99 6.60 -18.48
CA GLN A 74 13.00 7.95 -19.06
C GLN A 74 14.41 8.40 -19.42
N GLU A 75 15.40 8.15 -18.54
CA GLU A 75 16.80 8.47 -18.81
C GLU A 75 17.32 7.70 -20.04
N LYS A 76 17.03 6.40 -20.12
CA LYS A 76 17.42 5.59 -21.28
C LYS A 76 16.77 6.08 -22.56
N VAL A 77 15.47 6.37 -22.53
CA VAL A 77 14.76 6.93 -23.70
C VAL A 77 15.34 8.29 -24.11
N ALA A 78 15.69 9.16 -23.14
CA ALA A 78 16.31 10.44 -23.42
C ALA A 78 17.68 10.28 -24.09
N MET A 79 18.53 9.36 -23.60
CA MET A 79 19.80 9.04 -24.25
C MET A 79 19.59 8.56 -25.68
N LEU A 80 18.65 7.63 -25.89
CA LEU A 80 18.31 7.11 -27.21
C LEU A 80 17.82 8.21 -28.16
N ALA A 81 16.97 9.13 -27.68
CA ALA A 81 16.43 10.24 -28.46
C ALA A 81 17.51 11.21 -28.95
N THR A 82 18.65 11.34 -28.26
CA THR A 82 19.78 12.20 -28.68
C THR A 82 20.66 11.60 -29.77
N THR A 83 20.39 10.36 -30.19
CA THR A 83 21.19 9.69 -31.23
C THR A 83 21.11 10.44 -32.56
N ARG A 84 22.26 10.76 -33.17
CA ARG A 84 22.34 11.49 -34.46
C ARG A 84 21.53 10.84 -35.59
N MET A 85 21.35 9.53 -35.55
CA MET A 85 20.53 8.78 -36.50
C MET A 85 19.05 9.21 -36.47
N LEU A 86 18.50 9.56 -35.30
CA LEU A 86 17.13 10.08 -35.19
C LEU A 86 17.07 11.55 -35.62
N ALA A 87 18.14 12.32 -35.41
CA ALA A 87 18.21 13.74 -35.77
C ALA A 87 18.30 13.99 -37.29
N SER A 88 18.91 13.10 -38.07
CA SER A 88 19.08 13.26 -39.52
C SER A 88 18.05 12.42 -40.32
N PRO A 89 17.21 13.04 -41.16
CA PRO A 89 16.23 12.32 -41.98
C PRO A 89 16.86 11.32 -42.98
N GLU A 90 18.04 11.63 -43.51
CA GLU A 90 18.71 10.85 -44.56
C GLU A 90 19.24 9.50 -44.07
N HIS A 91 19.66 9.42 -42.82
CA HIS A 91 20.18 8.19 -42.19
C HIS A 91 19.08 7.31 -41.61
N ARG A 92 17.83 7.79 -41.60
CA ARG A 92 16.72 7.19 -40.84
C ARG A 92 16.08 6.01 -41.57
N SER A 93 15.89 6.08 -42.88
CA SER A 93 15.12 5.05 -43.61
C SER A 93 15.79 3.68 -43.67
N THR A 94 17.12 3.63 -43.68
CA THR A 94 17.91 2.38 -43.80
C THR A 94 18.43 1.84 -42.46
N ALA A 95 18.57 2.69 -41.42
CA ALA A 95 19.15 2.30 -40.14
C ALA A 95 18.15 2.18 -38.99
N LEU A 96 16.94 2.74 -39.11
CA LEU A 96 15.97 2.81 -38.01
C LEU A 96 15.51 1.43 -37.52
N ASP A 97 15.29 0.47 -38.43
CA ASP A 97 14.87 -0.89 -38.05
C ASP A 97 15.95 -1.64 -37.26
N ASN A 98 17.22 -1.53 -37.70
CA ASN A 98 18.37 -2.11 -36.99
C ASN A 98 18.60 -1.44 -35.64
N TRP A 99 18.44 -0.12 -35.59
CA TRP A 99 18.51 0.63 -34.34
C TRP A 99 17.41 0.23 -33.37
N PHE A 100 16.16 0.11 -33.83
CA PHE A 100 15.05 -0.37 -33.01
C PHE A 100 15.32 -1.75 -32.42
N LYS A 101 15.78 -2.70 -33.25
CA LYS A 101 16.12 -4.06 -32.83
C LYS A 101 17.25 -4.10 -31.81
N GLY A 102 18.29 -3.30 -31.99
CA GLY A 102 19.38 -3.19 -31.02
C GLY A 102 18.87 -2.67 -29.68
N ASN A 103 18.14 -1.56 -29.69
CA ASN A 103 17.77 -0.87 -28.45
C ASN A 103 16.61 -1.51 -27.68
N ILE A 104 15.62 -2.11 -28.36
CA ILE A 104 14.51 -2.81 -27.66
C ILE A 104 15.04 -4.00 -26.84
N SER A 105 16.10 -4.66 -27.32
CA SER A 105 16.73 -5.78 -26.61
C SER A 105 17.45 -5.35 -25.32
N GLU A 106 17.92 -4.10 -25.26
CA GLU A 106 18.59 -3.52 -24.08
C GLU A 106 17.60 -2.92 -23.07
N LEU A 107 16.41 -2.55 -23.53
CA LEU A 107 15.31 -2.03 -22.70
C LEU A 107 14.43 -3.17 -22.19
N LYS A 108 14.93 -3.94 -21.23
CA LYS A 108 14.23 -5.10 -20.63
C LYS A 108 12.81 -4.84 -20.10
N LEU A 109 12.46 -3.58 -19.83
CA LEU A 109 11.17 -3.16 -19.29
C LEU A 109 10.26 -2.50 -20.33
N ALA A 110 10.74 -2.28 -21.55
CA ALA A 110 9.94 -1.69 -22.62
C ALA A 110 9.28 -2.81 -23.44
N GLU A 111 7.95 -2.77 -23.52
CA GLU A 111 7.20 -3.68 -24.39
C GLU A 111 7.23 -3.24 -25.86
N MET A 112 7.36 -1.94 -26.10
CA MET A 112 7.34 -1.34 -27.43
C MET A 112 8.22 -0.08 -27.46
N LEU A 113 8.90 0.12 -28.59
CA LEU A 113 9.49 1.39 -28.98
C LEU A 113 8.77 1.92 -30.20
N PHE A 114 8.42 3.20 -30.18
CA PHE A 114 7.89 3.88 -31.34
C PHE A 114 8.61 5.21 -31.58
N PHE A 115 8.69 5.59 -32.85
CA PHE A 115 9.25 6.85 -33.30
C PHE A 115 8.27 7.49 -34.27
N VAL A 116 7.94 8.76 -34.05
CA VAL A 116 7.10 9.55 -34.95
C VAL A 116 7.99 10.55 -35.65
N ASP A 117 7.98 10.53 -36.98
CA ASP A 117 8.73 11.50 -37.79
C ASP A 117 7.99 12.83 -37.93
N ALA A 118 8.68 13.82 -38.51
CA ALA A 118 8.10 15.14 -38.77
C ALA A 118 6.98 15.13 -39.84
N ASN A 119 6.82 14.02 -40.57
CA ASN A 119 5.76 13.81 -41.56
C ASN A 119 4.58 13.02 -40.96
N TYR A 120 4.51 12.92 -39.63
CA TYR A 120 3.47 12.16 -38.90
C TYR A 120 3.48 10.65 -39.17
N LYS A 121 4.56 10.08 -39.70
CA LYS A 121 4.73 8.64 -39.84
C LYS A 121 5.31 8.05 -38.56
N ALA A 122 4.51 7.22 -37.90
CA ALA A 122 4.93 6.42 -36.78
C ALA A 122 5.51 5.09 -37.26
N ASN A 123 6.68 4.73 -36.75
CA ASN A 123 7.28 3.40 -36.87
C ASN A 123 7.36 2.79 -35.47
N PHE A 124 7.07 1.51 -35.33
CA PHE A 124 7.22 0.83 -34.04
C PHE A 124 7.87 -0.55 -34.18
N ILE A 125 8.46 -0.99 -33.07
CA ILE A 125 8.86 -2.37 -32.81
C ILE A 125 8.36 -2.78 -31.42
N THR A 126 7.86 -4.00 -31.30
CA THR A 126 7.54 -4.62 -30.01
C THR A 126 8.68 -5.52 -29.54
N SER A 127 8.69 -5.85 -28.25
CA SER A 127 9.68 -6.75 -27.64
C SER A 127 9.69 -8.16 -28.23
N ASP A 128 8.56 -8.62 -28.77
CA ASP A 128 8.44 -9.89 -29.52
C ASP A 128 8.90 -9.77 -30.99
N GLY A 129 9.40 -8.61 -31.40
CA GLY A 129 10.00 -8.37 -32.71
C GLY A 129 9.02 -7.99 -33.82
N LYS A 130 7.74 -7.80 -33.53
CA LYS A 130 6.78 -7.31 -34.53
C LYS A 130 7.07 -5.84 -34.83
N THR A 131 7.09 -5.51 -36.11
CA THR A 131 7.27 -4.14 -36.58
C THR A 131 6.01 -3.66 -37.29
N GLY A 132 5.82 -2.35 -37.30
CA GLY A 132 4.71 -1.75 -38.04
C GLY A 132 4.91 -0.27 -38.28
N GLN A 133 4.09 0.24 -39.19
CA GLN A 133 4.06 1.65 -39.57
C GLN A 133 2.62 2.15 -39.57
N ALA A 134 2.42 3.36 -39.07
CA ALA A 134 1.14 4.04 -39.09
C ALA A 134 1.33 5.49 -39.54
N ASP A 135 0.43 5.98 -40.39
CA ASP A 135 0.37 7.38 -40.76
C ASP A 135 -0.60 8.10 -39.82
N LEU A 136 -0.08 9.02 -39.00
CA LEU A 136 -0.85 9.78 -38.01
C LEU A 136 -1.43 11.07 -38.59
N SER A 137 -1.15 11.40 -39.86
CA SER A 137 -1.69 12.60 -40.51
C SER A 137 -3.19 12.53 -40.81
N GLN A 138 -3.78 11.33 -40.76
CA GLN A 138 -5.21 11.09 -41.04
C GLN A 138 -6.10 11.11 -39.79
N ARG A 139 -5.63 11.66 -38.67
CA ARG A 139 -6.39 11.81 -37.42
C ARG A 139 -6.84 13.23 -37.17
#